data_AF-E2SLE9-F1
#
_entry.id   AF-E2SLE9-F1
#
_cell.length_a   1.000
_cell.length_b   1.000
_cell.length_c   1.000
_cell.angle_alpha   90.00
_cell.angle_beta   90.00
_cell.angle_gamma   90.00
#
_symmetry.space_group_name_H-M   'P 1'
#
loop_
_entity.id
_entity.type
_entity.pdbx_description
1 polymer ?
#
loop_
_entity_poly.entity_id
_entity_poly.type
_entity_poly.pdbx_seq_one_letter_code
_entity_poly.pdbx_strand_id
1 'polypeptide(L)'
;MKKVMEKYKKFHDAEDLWSIAMATQIQEQREKNAILDSFKDGVEHGIEQGQKEGERMLLNRQMVKKYHEDCSTWLCSLTTEQIDLVSNLLFTCDTLQELKDQLTGNK
;
A
#
# COMPACT_ATOMS: atom_id res chain seq x y z
N MET A 1 -53.11 -34.30 15.60
CA MET A 1 -52.42 -33.04 15.94
C MET A 1 -50.92 -33.22 16.20
N LYS A 2 -50.46 -34.04 17.16
CA LYS A 2 -49.01 -34.19 17.49
C LYS A 2 -48.08 -34.51 16.30
N LYS A 3 -48.39 -35.53 15.48
CA LYS A 3 -47.56 -35.91 14.31
C LYS A 3 -47.41 -34.81 13.26
N VAL A 4 -48.38 -33.90 13.15
CA VAL A 4 -48.37 -32.80 12.16
C VAL A 4 -47.46 -31.68 12.67
N MET A 5 -47.55 -31.33 13.96
CA MET A 5 -46.62 -30.38 14.59
C MET A 5 -45.18 -30.87 14.55
N GLU A 6 -44.96 -32.17 14.77
CA GLU A 6 -43.63 -32.80 14.70
C GLU A 6 -43.00 -32.74 13.30
N LYS A 7 -43.82 -32.90 12.25
CA LYS A 7 -43.36 -32.71 10.87
C LYS A 7 -43.02 -31.25 10.61
N TYR A 8 -43.88 -30.32 11.02
CA TYR A 8 -43.66 -28.88 10.82
C TYR A 8 -42.37 -28.39 11.48
N LYS A 9 -42.09 -28.85 12.71
CA LYS A 9 -40.85 -28.54 13.43
C LYS A 9 -39.61 -29.02 12.67
N LYS A 10 -39.61 -30.27 12.18
CA LYS A 10 -38.49 -30.83 11.40
C LYS A 10 -38.25 -30.09 10.07
N PHE A 11 -39.31 -29.61 9.42
CA PHE A 11 -39.18 -28.81 8.20
C PHE A 11 -38.62 -27.42 8.48
N HIS A 12 -39.06 -26.78 9.56
CA HIS A 12 -38.53 -25.49 10.00
C HIS A 12 -37.06 -25.59 10.43
N ASP A 13 -36.72 -26.60 11.24
CA ASP A 13 -35.35 -26.87 11.66
C ASP A 13 -34.42 -27.11 10.45
N ALA A 14 -34.91 -27.72 9.36
CA ALA A 14 -34.13 -27.95 8.15
C ALA A 14 -33.90 -26.68 7.31
N GLU A 15 -34.88 -25.76 7.26
CA GLU A 15 -34.76 -24.45 6.60
C GLU A 15 -33.82 -23.52 7.38
N ASP A 16 -33.87 -23.56 8.71
CA ASP A 16 -32.94 -22.85 9.60
C ASP A 16 -31.52 -23.38 9.44
N LEU A 17 -31.34 -24.70 9.39
CA LEU A 17 -30.02 -25.32 9.15
C LEU A 17 -29.48 -24.98 7.76
N TRP A 18 -30.32 -24.91 6.73
CA TRP A 18 -29.91 -24.49 5.39
C TRP A 18 -29.49 -23.01 5.37
N SER A 19 -30.23 -22.15 6.07
CA SER A 19 -29.92 -20.73 6.24
C SER A 19 -28.60 -20.52 6.99
N ILE A 20 -28.36 -21.30 8.05
CA ILE A 20 -27.09 -21.28 8.80
C ILE A 20 -25.94 -21.76 7.91
N ALA A 21 -26.10 -22.87 7.19
CA ALA A 21 -25.07 -23.40 6.30
C ALA A 21 -24.70 -22.40 5.19
N MET A 22 -25.70 -21.74 4.60
CA MET A 22 -25.48 -20.69 3.60
C MET A 22 -24.75 -19.49 4.21
N ALA A 23 -25.14 -19.04 5.41
CA ALA A 23 -24.47 -17.93 6.09
C ALA A 23 -23.01 -18.26 6.40
N THR A 24 -22.72 -19.48 6.86
CA THR A 24 -21.35 -19.97 7.08
C THR A 24 -20.55 -20.00 5.79
N GLN A 25 -21.11 -20.54 4.70
CA GLN A 25 -20.42 -20.59 3.40
C GLN A 25 -20.11 -19.18 2.87
N ILE A 26 -21.06 -18.24 3.00
CA ILE A 26 -20.83 -16.84 2.64
C ILE A 26 -19.72 -16.22 3.49
N GLN A 27 -19.71 -16.49 4.79
CA GLN A 27 -18.69 -15.98 5.71
C GLN A 27 -17.29 -16.52 5.36
N GLU A 28 -17.17 -17.83 5.13
CA GLU A 28 -15.91 -18.45 4.67
C GLU A 28 -15.42 -17.83 3.35
N GLN A 29 -16.33 -17.54 2.43
CA GLN A 29 -15.96 -16.90 1.16
C GLN A 29 -15.48 -15.46 1.38
N ARG A 30 -16.12 -14.71 2.29
CA ARG A 30 -15.69 -13.35 2.64
C ARG A 30 -14.30 -13.35 3.27
N GLU A 31 -14.01 -14.29 4.16
CA GLU A 31 -12.69 -14.43 4.78
C GLU A 31 -11.61 -14.76 3.75
N LYS A 32 -11.89 -15.69 2.82
CA LYS A 32 -10.99 -15.98 1.70
C LYS A 32 -10.73 -14.75 0.84
N ASN A 33 -11.78 -14.01 0.50
CA ASN A 33 -11.63 -12.79 -0.30
C ASN A 33 -10.83 -11.73 0.45
N ALA A 34 -11.09 -11.52 1.75
CA ALA A 34 -10.34 -10.56 2.56
C ALA A 34 -8.83 -10.89 2.63
N ILE A 35 -8.49 -12.17 2.76
CA ILE A 35 -7.09 -12.62 2.70
C ILE A 35 -6.49 -12.30 1.33
N LEU A 36 -7.19 -12.62 0.24
CA LEU A 36 -6.71 -12.35 -1.12
C LEU A 36 -6.51 -10.85 -1.38
N ASP A 37 -7.46 -10.02 -0.95
CA ASP A 37 -7.40 -8.57 -1.08
C ASP A 37 -6.21 -8.02 -0.30
N SER A 38 -6.00 -8.45 0.96
CA SER A 38 -4.85 -8.03 1.75
C SER A 38 -3.51 -8.40 1.13
N PHE A 39 -3.43 -9.57 0.47
CA PHE A 39 -2.22 -9.96 -0.25
C PHE A 39 -1.97 -9.06 -1.45
N LYS A 40 -3.02 -8.76 -2.22
CA LYS A 40 -2.95 -7.86 -3.37
C LYS A 40 -2.50 -6.45 -2.95
N ASP A 41 -3.10 -5.91 -1.90
CA ASP A 41 -2.73 -4.61 -1.34
C ASP A 41 -1.28 -4.60 -0.89
N GLY A 42 -0.83 -5.66 -0.22
CA GLY A 42 0.57 -5.80 0.22
C GLY A 42 1.56 -5.83 -0.94
N VAL A 43 1.22 -6.52 -2.04
CA VAL A 43 2.04 -6.54 -3.26
C VAL A 43 2.10 -5.16 -3.90
N GLU A 44 0.97 -4.47 -4.03
CA GLU A 44 0.91 -3.12 -4.62
C GLU A 44 1.73 -2.11 -3.82
N HIS A 45 1.56 -2.08 -2.49
CA HIS A 45 2.35 -1.24 -1.59
C HIS A 45 3.84 -1.59 -1.67
N GLY A 46 4.19 -2.88 -1.74
CA GLY A 46 5.59 -3.31 -1.86
C GLY A 46 6.24 -2.82 -3.15
N ILE A 47 5.53 -2.90 -4.28
CA ILE A 47 6.00 -2.40 -5.57
C ILE A 47 6.18 -0.87 -5.51
N GLU A 48 5.20 -0.14 -4.98
CA GLU A 48 5.25 1.32 -4.89
C GLU A 48 6.42 1.79 -4.00
N GLN A 49 6.60 1.17 -2.83
CA GLN A 49 7.74 1.46 -1.94
C GLN A 49 9.07 1.14 -2.60
N GLY A 50 9.17 0.01 -3.30
CA GLY A 50 10.38 -0.39 -4.03
C GLY A 50 10.75 0.57 -5.16
N GLN A 51 9.75 1.09 -5.89
CA GLN A 51 9.96 2.10 -6.92
C GLN A 51 10.48 3.42 -6.34
N LYS A 52 9.85 3.89 -5.25
CA LYS A 52 10.27 5.11 -4.53
C LYS A 52 11.70 5.01 -4.00
N GLU A 53 12.05 3.87 -3.39
CA GLU A 53 13.41 3.65 -2.90
C GLU A 53 14.43 3.55 -4.05
N GLY A 54 14.05 2.89 -5.15
CA GLY A 54 14.87 2.82 -6.36
C GLY A 54 15.17 4.19 -6.97
N GLU A 55 14.18 5.08 -6.98
CA GLU A 55 14.35 6.47 -7.41
C GLU A 55 15.32 7.24 -6.50
N ARG A 56 15.15 7.16 -5.17
CA ARG A 56 16.08 7.78 -4.21
C ARG A 56 17.50 7.27 -4.39
N MET A 57 17.68 5.97 -4.62
CA MET A 57 18.99 5.37 -4.86
C MET A 57 19.63 5.91 -6.16
N LEU A 58 18.84 6.02 -7.24
CA LEU A 58 19.32 6.57 -8.50
C LEU A 58 19.72 8.05 -8.34
N LEU A 59 18.89 8.83 -7.68
CA LEU A 59 19.12 10.24 -7.42
C LEU A 59 20.36 10.46 -6.55
N ASN A 60 20.54 9.65 -5.50
CA ASN A 60 21.75 9.66 -4.68
C ASN A 60 23.00 9.40 -5.53
N ARG A 61 22.95 8.41 -6.43
CA ARG A 61 24.07 8.11 -7.32
C ARG A 61 24.40 9.28 -8.24
N GLN A 62 23.39 10.03 -8.70
CA GLN A 62 23.62 11.25 -9.50
C GLN A 62 24.22 12.37 -8.66
N MET A 63 23.76 12.55 -7.42
CA MET A 63 24.29 13.53 -6.47
C MET A 63 25.74 13.26 -6.09
N VAL A 64 26.10 12.00 -5.81
CA VAL A 64 27.50 11.60 -5.56
C VAL A 64 28.39 11.93 -6.77
N LYS A 65 27.88 11.80 -8.00
CA LYS A 65 28.64 12.14 -9.20
C LYS A 65 28.78 13.65 -9.42
N LYS A 66 27.73 14.43 -9.15
CA LYS A 66 27.68 15.87 -9.44
C LYS A 66 28.28 16.71 -8.30
N TYR A 67 27.92 16.40 -7.07
CA TYR A 67 28.29 17.17 -5.89
C TYR A 67 29.35 16.48 -5.01
N HIS A 68 29.74 15.24 -5.33
CA HIS A 68 30.71 14.46 -4.56
C HIS A 68 30.30 14.18 -3.10
N GLU A 69 28.99 14.19 -2.83
CA GLU A 69 28.42 13.96 -1.51
C GLU A 69 27.39 12.82 -1.54
N ASP A 70 27.47 11.93 -0.54
CA ASP A 70 26.41 10.93 -0.29
C ASP A 70 25.23 11.60 0.42
N CYS A 71 24.11 11.64 -0.29
CA CYS A 71 22.88 12.27 0.11
C CYS A 71 21.81 11.26 0.54
N SER A 72 22.13 9.96 0.65
CA SER A 72 21.17 8.90 0.97
C SER A 72 20.30 9.22 2.18
N THR A 73 20.91 9.59 3.31
CA THR A 73 20.19 9.92 4.55
C THR A 73 19.28 11.14 4.39
N TRP A 74 19.75 12.16 3.67
CA TRP A 74 18.96 13.36 3.42
C TRP A 74 17.79 13.06 2.49
N LEU A 75 18.03 12.33 1.40
CA LEU A 75 16.99 11.90 0.48
C LEU A 75 15.95 11.05 1.21
N CYS A 76 16.31 10.13 2.10
CA CYS A 76 15.33 9.35 2.90
C CYS A 76 14.41 10.21 3.78
N SER A 77 14.81 11.45 4.12
CA SER A 77 14.00 12.37 4.92
C SER A 77 12.96 13.17 4.14
N LEU A 78 13.00 13.11 2.79
CA LEU A 78 12.14 13.93 1.91
C LEU A 78 10.83 13.23 1.53
N THR A 79 9.77 14.00 1.31
CA THR A 79 8.52 13.50 0.72
C THR A 79 8.69 13.16 -0.77
N THR A 80 7.73 12.44 -1.35
CA THR A 80 7.76 12.12 -2.79
C THR A 80 7.75 13.38 -3.65
N GLU A 81 6.92 14.39 -3.33
CA GLU A 81 6.91 15.64 -4.12
C GLU A 81 8.23 16.40 -4.02
N GLN A 82 8.89 16.33 -2.85
CA GLN A 82 10.21 16.92 -2.69
C GLN A 82 11.26 16.16 -3.52
N ILE A 83 11.17 14.84 -3.63
CA ILE A 83 12.07 14.04 -4.49
C ILE A 83 11.91 14.43 -5.96
N ASP A 84 10.67 14.59 -6.44
CA ASP A 84 10.41 15.07 -7.81
C ASP A 84 11.06 16.44 -8.06
N LEU A 85 10.93 17.35 -7.09
CA LEU A 85 11.53 18.68 -7.18
C LEU A 85 13.07 18.61 -7.16
N VAL A 86 13.65 17.77 -6.30
CA VAL A 86 15.10 17.52 -6.27
C VAL A 86 15.59 17.01 -7.63
N SER A 87 14.88 16.06 -8.25
CA SER A 87 15.22 15.54 -9.58
C SER A 87 15.26 16.65 -10.64
N ASN A 88 14.33 17.61 -10.59
CA ASN A 88 14.32 18.76 -11.50
C ASN A 88 15.48 19.74 -11.20
N LEU A 89 15.68 20.07 -9.93
CA LEU A 89 16.69 21.04 -9.48
C LEU A 89 18.12 20.52 -9.64
N LEU A 90 18.34 19.21 -9.64
CA LEU A 90 19.64 18.59 -9.85
C LEU A 90 20.31 19.04 -11.14
N PHE A 91 19.52 19.34 -12.18
CA PHE A 91 20.04 19.76 -13.48
C PHE A 91 20.33 21.26 -13.54
N THR A 92 19.73 22.06 -12.66
CA THR A 92 19.86 23.53 -12.67
C THR A 92 20.81 24.07 -11.61
N CYS A 93 20.90 23.41 -10.44
CA CYS A 93 21.75 23.85 -9.34
C CYS A 93 23.20 23.36 -9.52
N ASP A 94 24.16 24.26 -9.29
CA ASP A 94 25.59 23.95 -9.40
C ASP A 94 26.17 23.38 -8.10
N THR A 95 25.52 23.66 -6.97
CA THR A 95 25.93 23.17 -5.65
C THR A 95 24.78 22.47 -4.92
N LEU A 96 25.13 21.54 -4.02
CA LEU A 96 24.14 20.88 -3.18
C LEU A 96 23.44 21.86 -2.22
N GLN A 97 24.16 22.87 -1.74
CA GLN A 97 23.58 23.87 -0.84
C GLN A 97 22.50 24.69 -1.53
N GLU A 98 22.76 25.17 -2.75
CA GLU A 98 21.77 25.89 -3.56
C GLU A 98 20.51 25.05 -3.78
N LEU A 99 20.68 23.76 -4.08
CA LEU A 99 19.57 22.84 -4.25
C LEU A 99 18.74 22.72 -2.97
N LYS A 100 19.40 22.53 -1.81
CA LYS A 100 18.72 22.45 -0.50
C LYS A 100 17.98 23.74 -0.16
N ASP A 101 18.59 24.89 -0.44
CA ASP A 101 18.01 26.20 -0.17
C ASP A 101 16.73 26.40 -1.01
N GLN A 102 16.77 26.08 -2.30
CA GLN A 102 15.60 26.15 -3.18
C GLN A 102 14.49 25.16 -2.79
N LEU A 103 14.84 24.00 -2.23
CA LEU A 103 13.85 23.06 -1.71
C LEU A 103 13.13 23.61 -0.46
N THR A 104 13.84 24.36 0.39
CA THR A 104 13.25 25.01 1.57
C THR A 104 12.52 26.32 1.28
N GLY A 105 12.92 27.02 0.22
CA GLY A 105 12.32 28.29 -0.22
C GLY A 105 11.01 28.13 -1.01
N ASN A 106 10.72 26.95 -1.57
CA ASN A 106 9.48 26.63 -2.27
C ASN A 106 8.32 26.22 -1.34
N LYS A 107 8.29 26.73 -0.10
CA LYS A 107 7.21 26.47 0.88
C LYS A 107 6.00 27.38 0.69
#